data_AF-A0A7L3LQB0-F1
#
_entry.id   AF-A0A7L3LQB0-F1
#
_cell.length_a   1.000
_cell.length_b   1.000
_cell.length_c   1.000
_cell.angle_alpha   90.00
_cell.angle_beta   90.00
_cell.angle_gamma   90.00
#
_symmetry.space_group_name_H-M   'P 1'
#
loop_
_entity.id
_entity.type
_entity.pdbx_description
1 polymer ?
#
loop_
_entity_poly.entity_id
_entity_poly.type
_entity_poly.pdbx_seq_one_letter_code
_entity_poly.pdbx_strand_id
1 'polypeptide(L)' 'MKSVAALLLMGMLIFWTELPTGSAWSCPPVRITCAIPNPPNACYSDHQCPEFQKCCPSYCGRRCRSHPSALSI' A
#
# COMPACT_ATOMS: atom_id res chain seq x y z
N MET A 1 12.27 -40.84 5.25
CA MET A 1 10.94 -40.42 4.74
C MET A 1 10.10 -39.59 5.71
N LYS A 2 10.05 -39.89 7.02
CA LYS A 2 9.23 -39.10 7.98
C LYS A 2 9.78 -37.69 8.28
N SER A 3 11.11 -37.52 8.37
CA SER A 3 11.72 -36.19 8.56
C SER A 3 11.56 -35.24 7.38
N VAL A 4 11.49 -35.77 6.15
CA VAL A 4 11.28 -34.94 4.95
C VAL A 4 9.88 -34.36 4.95
N ALA A 5 8.87 -35.16 5.33
CA ALA A 5 7.50 -34.68 5.50
C ALA A 5 7.41 -33.62 6.61
N ALA A 6 8.12 -33.81 7.73
CA ALA A 6 8.14 -32.83 8.82
C ALA A 6 8.80 -31.50 8.42
N LEU A 7 9.91 -31.54 7.68
CA LEU A 7 10.60 -30.33 7.19
C LEU A 7 9.76 -29.54 6.18
N LEU A 8 9.03 -30.24 5.30
CA LEU A 8 8.14 -29.61 4.32
C LEU A 8 6.94 -28.91 5.00
N LEU A 9 6.37 -29.53 6.05
CA LEU A 9 5.27 -28.95 6.80
C LEU A 9 5.69 -27.68 7.55
N MET A 10 6.87 -27.70 8.18
CA MET A 10 7.41 -26.50 8.86
C MET A 10 7.71 -25.37 7.87
N GLY A 11 8.22 -25.69 6.67
CA GLY A 11 8.47 -24.70 5.62
C GLY A 11 7.20 -24.00 5.10
N MET A 12 6.10 -24.74 4.93
CA MET A 12 4.84 -24.14 4.48
C MET A 12 4.23 -23.19 5.52
N LEU A 13 4.35 -23.47 6.82
CA LEU A 13 3.84 -22.61 7.89
C LEU A 13 4.54 -21.24 7.94
N ILE A 14 5.82 -21.18 7.60
CA ILE A 14 6.61 -19.93 7.59
C ILE A 14 6.25 -19.06 6.36
N PHE A 15 5.77 -19.66 5.28
CA PHE A 15 5.44 -18.94 4.04
C PHE A 15 4.15 -18.10 4.15
N TRP A 16 3.24 -18.44 5.06
CA TRP A 16 1.96 -17.71 5.22
C TRP A 16 2.05 -16.50 6.15
N THR A 17 3.14 -16.32 6.92
CA THR A 17 3.23 -15.22 7.89
C THR A 17 3.66 -13.89 7.27
N GLU A 18 4.24 -13.93 6.06
CA GLU A 18 4.73 -12.75 5.34
C GLU A 18 3.80 -12.38 4.19
N LEU A 19 2.48 -12.34 4.41
CA LEU A 19 1.63 -11.57 3.49
C LEU A 19 1.91 -10.09 3.78
N PRO A 20 2.55 -9.34 2.86
CA PRO A 20 2.68 -7.92 3.06
C PRO A 20 1.28 -7.34 3.16
N THR A 21 0.91 -6.92 4.36
CA THR A 21 -0.33 -6.17 4.64
C THR A 21 -0.29 -4.77 3.96
N GLY A 22 0.82 -4.47 3.26
CA GLY A 22 0.93 -3.39 2.30
C GLY A 22 0.11 -3.70 1.06
N SER A 23 -1.05 -3.06 0.97
CA SER A 23 -1.95 -3.08 -0.18
C SER A 23 -1.15 -2.99 -1.51
N ALA A 24 -1.26 -4.03 -2.36
CA ALA A 24 -0.41 -4.26 -3.54
C ALA A 24 -0.63 -3.30 -4.72
N TRP A 25 -1.29 -2.17 -4.49
CA TRP A 25 -1.65 -1.21 -5.53
C TRP A 25 -0.74 0.01 -5.53
N SER A 26 -0.70 0.70 -6.66
CA SER A 26 0.12 1.88 -6.86
C SER A 26 -0.74 3.13 -7.01
N CYS A 27 -0.20 4.27 -6.60
CA CYS A 27 -0.86 5.55 -6.78
C CYS A 27 -1.14 5.83 -8.27
N PRO A 28 -2.31 6.39 -8.61
CA PRO A 28 -2.58 6.80 -9.98
C PRO A 28 -1.67 7.95 -10.41
N PRO A 29 -1.32 8.03 -11.71
CA PRO A 29 -0.51 9.13 -12.22
C PRO A 29 -1.25 10.46 -12.10
N VAL A 30 -0.53 11.49 -11.68
CA VAL A 30 -1.04 12.88 -11.64
C VAL A 30 -0.56 13.58 -12.91
N ARG A 31 -1.52 13.96 -13.77
CA ARG A 31 -1.20 14.60 -15.06
C ARG A 31 -1.11 16.13 -15.00
N ILE A 32 -1.71 16.73 -13.97
CA ILE A 32 -1.78 18.19 -13.81
C ILE A 32 -1.47 18.50 -12.35
N THR A 33 -0.60 19.47 -12.11
CA THR A 33 -0.24 19.96 -10.78
C THR A 33 -0.59 21.45 -10.62
N CYS A 34 -0.85 21.87 -9.40
CA CYS A 34 -1.04 23.28 -9.06
C CYS A 34 0.29 24.05 -9.19
N ALA A 35 0.23 25.33 -9.57
CA ALA A 35 1.40 26.21 -9.69
C ALA A 35 1.80 26.82 -8.34
N ILE A 36 1.97 25.97 -7.32
CA ILE A 36 2.38 26.39 -5.97
C ILE A 36 3.75 25.77 -5.67
N PRO A 37 4.80 26.56 -5.36
CA PRO A 37 6.16 26.05 -5.16
C PRO A 37 6.30 25.02 -4.03
N ASN A 38 5.49 25.13 -2.97
CA ASN A 38 5.49 24.20 -1.85
C ASN A 38 4.04 23.88 -1.45
N PRO A 39 3.37 22.95 -2.15
CA PRO A 39 1.98 22.64 -1.86
C PRO A 39 1.87 21.90 -0.52
N PRO A 40 0.82 22.16 0.27
CA PRO A 40 0.64 21.51 1.56
C PRO A 40 0.39 20.00 1.39
N ASN A 41 1.10 19.20 2.17
CA ASN A 41 0.93 17.75 2.20
C ASN A 41 0.08 17.35 3.42
N ALA A 42 -0.97 16.56 3.21
CA ALA A 42 -1.73 15.98 4.32
C ALA A 42 -1.06 14.72 4.90
N CYS A 43 -0.13 14.13 4.16
CA CYS A 43 0.63 12.95 4.54
C CYS A 43 2.01 12.98 3.87
N TYR A 44 2.95 12.22 4.42
CA TYR A 44 4.29 12.01 3.89
C TYR A 44 4.59 10.52 3.68
N SER A 45 3.95 9.64 4.45
CA SER A 45 4.06 8.18 4.34
C SER A 45 2.70 7.48 4.45
N ASP A 46 2.62 6.24 3.95
CA ASP A 46 1.40 5.42 3.99
C ASP A 46 0.92 5.16 5.44
N HIS A 47 1.85 5.12 6.41
CA HIS A 47 1.54 4.90 7.83
C HIS A 47 0.75 6.04 8.48
N GLN A 48 0.77 7.23 7.89
CA GLN A 48 -0.03 8.37 8.37
C GLN A 48 -1.47 8.32 7.85
N CYS A 49 -1.76 7.40 6.93
CA CYS A 49 -3.07 7.24 6.34
C CYS A 49 -3.86 6.16 7.09
N PRO A 50 -5.20 6.33 7.17
CA PRO A 50 -6.07 5.31 7.74
C PRO A 50 -6.06 4.04 6.88
N GLU A 51 -6.54 2.93 7.46
CA GLU A 51 -6.40 1.56 6.94
C GLU A 51 -6.50 1.42 5.41
N PHE A 52 -5.57 0.65 4.85
CA PHE A 52 -5.47 0.30 3.42
C PHE A 52 -5.34 1.48 2.44
N GLN A 53 -5.19 2.72 2.94
CA GLN A 53 -4.89 3.89 2.12
C GLN A 53 -3.38 4.07 1.95
N LYS A 54 -3.02 4.74 0.85
CA LYS A 54 -1.64 5.17 0.58
C LYS A 54 -1.54 6.66 0.50
N CYS A 55 -0.37 7.19 0.86
CA CYS A 55 -0.05 8.59 0.71
C CYS A 55 0.37 8.88 -0.73
N CYS A 56 -0.58 9.36 -1.53
CA CYS A 56 -0.41 9.54 -2.97
C CYS A 56 -0.23 11.01 -3.35
N PRO A 57 0.51 11.29 -4.45
CA PRO A 57 0.47 12.60 -5.07
C PRO A 57 -0.94 12.93 -5.57
N SER A 58 -1.31 14.19 -5.48
CA SER A 58 -2.57 14.74 -5.96
C SER A 58 -2.31 15.96 -6.85
N TYR A 59 -3.38 16.59 -7.36
CA TYR A 59 -3.26 17.86 -8.08
C TYR A 59 -2.46 18.92 -7.29
N CYS A 60 -2.59 18.94 -5.96
CA CYS A 60 -1.85 19.89 -5.13
C CYS A 60 -1.38 19.24 -3.83
N GLY A 61 -0.11 18.82 -3.82
CA GLY A 61 0.51 18.14 -2.68
C GLY A 61 0.11 16.67 -2.58
N ARG A 62 0.20 16.09 -1.39
CA ARG A 62 -0.06 14.67 -1.10
C ARG A 62 -1.30 14.46 -0.23
N ARG A 63 -2.04 13.40 -0.50
CA ARG A 63 -3.28 13.03 0.22
C ARG A 63 -3.36 11.51 0.39
N CYS A 64 -4.00 11.08 1.47
CA CYS A 64 -4.37 9.69 1.65
C CYS A 64 -5.47 9.32 0.65
N ARG A 65 -5.25 8.21 -0.08
CA ARG A 65 -6.17 7.74 -1.10
C ARG A 65 -6.38 6.24 -0.94
N SER A 66 -7.63 5.80 -1.10
CA SER A 66 -7.98 4.39 -1.16
C SER A 66 -7.68 3.79 -2.53
N HIS A 67 -7.60 2.47 -2.58
CA HIS A 67 -7.51 1.72 -3.82
C HIS A 67 -8.68 2.10 -4.77
N PRO A 68 -8.47 2.28 -6.08
CA PRO A 68 -9.54 2.63 -7.02
C PRO A 68 -10.72 1.64 -7.02
N SER A 69 -10.48 0.38 -6.62
CA SER A 69 -11.52 -0.66 -6.53
C SER A 69 -12.38 -0.55 -5.27
N ALA A 70 -12.06 0.35 -4.33
CA ALA A 70 -12.91 0.63 -3.16
C ALA A 70 -14.04 1.62 -3.46
N LEU A 71 -14.03 2.24 -4.65
CA LEU A 71 -15.07 3.16 -5.13
C LEU A 71 -16.17 2.46 -5.96
N SER A 72 -16.10 1.14 -6.13
CA SER A 72 -17.12 0.35 -6.82
C SER A 72 -18.10 -0.31 -5.83
N ILE A 73 -18.82 0.52 -5.09
CA ILE A 73 -20.05 0.17 -4.35
C ILE A 73 -21.17 1.08 -4.84
#